data_AF-A0AAW8LGD3-F1
#
_entry.id   AF-A0AAW8LGD3-F1
#
_cell.length_a   1.000
_cell.length_b   1.000
_cell.length_c   1.000
_cell.angle_alpha   90.00
_cell.angle_beta   90.00
_cell.angle_gamma   90.00
#
_symmetry.space_group_name_H-M   'P 1'
#
loop_
_entity.id
_entity.type
_entity.pdbx_description
1 polymer ?
#
loop_
_entity_poly.entity_id
_entity_poly.type
_entity_poly.pdbx_seq_one_letter_code
_entity_poly.pdbx_strand_id
1 'polypeptide(L)' 'MDSNNQITEPTPYDDAQWLWCADWCKKKGLSPYDSKNWADAKFEYLKAQGEKQ' A
#
# COMPACT_ATOMS: atom_id res chain seq x y z
N MET A 1 -28.73 3.57 17.33
CA MET A 1 -28.17 2.69 16.27
C MET A 1 -27.02 3.48 15.68
N ASP A 2 -25.97 3.53 16.48
CA ASP A 2 -24.89 4.48 16.35
C ASP A 2 -23.93 3.87 15.34
N SER A 3 -23.83 4.54 14.19
CA SER A 3 -22.93 4.19 13.11
C SER A 3 -21.56 3.91 13.70
N ASN A 4 -21.11 2.66 13.56
CA ASN A 4 -19.73 2.23 13.78
C ASN A 4 -18.84 3.11 12.89
N ASN A 5 -18.43 4.25 13.43
CA ASN A 5 -17.35 5.06 12.91
C ASN A 5 -16.08 4.29 13.27
N GLN A 6 -15.83 3.22 12.50
CA GLN A 6 -14.58 2.49 12.55
C GLN A 6 -13.54 3.43 12.00
N ILE A 7 -13.02 4.30 12.87
CA ILE A 7 -11.74 4.97 12.69
C ILE A 7 -10.76 3.80 12.63
N THR A 8 -10.50 3.32 11.42
CA THR A 8 -9.38 2.44 11.15
C THR A 8 -8.16 3.28 11.45
N GLU A 9 -7.68 3.20 12.69
CA GLU A 9 -6.34 3.65 13.03
C GLU A 9 -5.42 3.07 11.94
N PRO A 10 -4.64 3.89 11.21
CA PRO A 10 -3.76 3.37 10.19
C PRO A 10 -2.88 2.33 10.88
N THR A 11 -3.06 1.06 10.50
CA THR A 11 -2.24 0.03 11.10
C THR A 11 -0.80 0.32 10.66
N PRO A 12 0.23 0.10 11.49
CA PRO A 12 1.62 0.38 11.08
C PRO A 12 2.06 -0.38 9.81
N TYR A 13 1.30 -1.41 9.41
CA TYR A 13 1.44 -2.10 8.14
C TYR A 13 0.95 -1.26 6.94
N ASP A 14 -0.12 -0.48 7.10
CA ASP A 14 -0.61 0.44 6.07
C ASP A 14 0.44 1.51 5.75
N ASP A 15 1.12 2.08 6.74
CA ASP A 15 2.15 3.11 6.48
C ASP A 15 3.38 2.54 5.76
N ALA A 16 3.92 1.41 6.21
CA ALA A 16 5.10 0.81 5.58
C ALA A 16 4.82 0.27 4.17
N GLN A 17 3.66 -0.37 3.99
CA GLN A 17 3.21 -0.80 2.68
C GLN A 17 2.95 0.39 1.77
N TRP A 18 2.25 1.41 2.28
CA TRP A 18 1.94 2.61 1.51
C TRP A 18 3.21 3.33 1.07
N LEU A 19 4.17 3.53 1.98
CA LEU A 19 5.45 4.17 1.66
C LEU A 19 6.22 3.39 0.59
N TRP A 20 6.26 2.05 0.70
CA TRP A 20 6.93 1.23 -0.29
C TRP A 20 6.23 1.29 -1.65
N CYS A 21 4.90 1.14 -1.69
CA CYS A 21 4.12 1.22 -2.92
C CYS A 21 4.22 2.62 -3.55
N ALA A 22 4.19 3.67 -2.74
CA ALA A 22 4.35 5.05 -3.18
C ALA A 22 5.73 5.29 -3.80
N ASP A 23 6.79 4.79 -3.17
CA ASP A 23 8.15 4.88 -3.70
C ASP A 23 8.32 4.08 -5.00
N TRP A 24 7.76 2.86 -5.06
CA TRP A 24 7.76 2.03 -6.26
C TRP A 24 7.05 2.72 -7.44
N CYS A 25 5.87 3.31 -7.19
CA CYS A 25 5.13 4.08 -8.19
C CYS A 25 5.94 5.30 -8.64
N LYS A 26 6.50 6.06 -7.70
CA LYS A 26 7.31 7.26 -7.98
C LYS A 26 8.51 6.95 -8.87
N LYS A 27 9.23 5.86 -8.61
CA LYS A 27 10.38 5.41 -9.43
C LYS A 27 10.01 5.08 -10.88
N LYS A 28 8.75 4.74 -11.12
CA LYS A 28 8.20 4.43 -12.46
C LYS A 28 7.49 5.62 -13.11
N GLY A 29 7.45 6.79 -12.45
CA GLY A 29 6.66 7.93 -12.91
C GLY A 29 5.14 7.71 -12.82
N LEU A 30 4.72 6.77 -11.97
CA LEU A 30 3.31 6.41 -11.76
C LEU A 30 2.77 7.11 -10.51
N SER A 31 1.46 7.36 -10.51
CA SER A 31 0.76 7.84 -9.32
C SER A 31 0.34 6.66 -8.43
N PRO A 32 0.71 6.63 -7.14
CA PRO A 32 0.25 5.58 -6.21
C PRO A 32 -1.21 5.72 -5.79
N TYR A 33 -1.86 6.82 -6.14
CA TYR A 33 -3.30 7.03 -5.91
C TYR A 33 -4.16 6.43 -7.02
N ASP A 34 -3.55 6.05 -8.14
CA ASP A 34 -4.24 5.31 -9.19
C ASP A 34 -4.38 3.84 -8.77
N SER A 35 -5.60 3.31 -8.88
CA SER A 35 -5.94 1.97 -8.37
C SER A 35 -5.18 0.86 -9.09
N LYS A 36 -4.88 1.01 -10.40
CA LYS A 36 -4.10 0.04 -11.15
C LYS A 36 -2.65 0.07 -10.71
N ASN A 37 -2.06 1.26 -10.60
CA ASN A 37 -0.68 1.41 -10.15
C ASN A 37 -0.48 0.90 -8.72
N TRP A 38 -1.46 1.15 -7.84
CA TRP A 38 -1.45 0.64 -6.47
C TRP A 38 -1.52 -0.89 -6.43
N ALA A 39 -2.36 -1.51 -7.26
CA ALA A 39 -2.43 -2.97 -7.36
C ALA A 39 -1.10 -3.58 -7.85
N ASP A 40 -0.50 -2.99 -8.88
CA ASP A 40 0.80 -3.41 -9.41
C ASP A 40 1.90 -3.26 -8.34
N ALA A 41 1.93 -2.12 -7.63
CA ALA A 41 2.89 -1.87 -6.55
C ALA A 41 2.69 -2.82 -5.36
N LYS A 42 1.43 -3.10 -4.98
CA LYS A 42 1.10 -4.04 -3.90
C LYS A 42 1.52 -5.47 -4.24
N PHE A 43 1.38 -5.88 -5.50
CA PHE A 43 1.85 -7.18 -5.96
C PHE A 43 3.38 -7.32 -5.77
N GLU A 44 4.14 -6.32 -6.22
CA GLU A 44 5.59 -6.29 -6.06
C GLU A 44 6.02 -6.20 -4.59
N TYR A 45 5.28 -5.44 -3.77
CA TYR A 45 5.51 -5.37 -2.32
C TYR A 45 5.37 -6.74 -1.67
N LEU A 46 4.28 -7.47 -1.96
CA LEU A 46 4.05 -8.81 -1.41
C LEU A 46 5.12 -9.80 -1.87
N LYS A 47 5.56 -9.71 -3.12
CA LYS A 47 6.68 -10.51 -3.64
C LYS A 47 7.97 -10.22 -2.86
N ALA A 48 8.32 -8.94 -2.67
CA ALA A 48 9.52 -8.53 -1.94
C ALA A 48 9.48 -8.92 -0.45
N GLN A 49 8.29 -9.02 0.17
CA GLN A 49 8.14 -9.54 1.54
C GLN A 49 8.20 -11.08 1.58
N GLY A 50 7.69 -11.77 0.57
CA GLY A 50 7.76 -13.24 0.46
C GLY A 50 9.17 -13.77 0.16
N GLU A 51 10.01 -12.99 -0.52
CA GLU A 51 11.43 -13.29 -0.76
C GLU A 51 12.32 -13.13 0.49
N LYS A 52 11.77 -12.67 1.63
CA LYS A 52 12.48 -12.61 2.92
C LYS A 52 12.38 -13.89 3.76
N GLN A 53 11.86 -15.00 3.20
CA GLN A 53 11.82 -16.30 3.88
C GLN A 53 13.02 -17.18 3.55
#